data_AF-A0A133P638-F1
#
_entry.id   AF-A0A133P638-F1
#
_cell.length_a   1.000
_cell.length_b   1.000
_cell.length_c   1.000
_cell.angle_alpha   90.00
_cell.angle_beta   90.00
_cell.angle_gamma   90.00
#
_symmetry.space_group_name_H-M   'P 1'
#
loop_
_entity.id
_entity.type
_entity.pdbx_description
1 polymer ?
#
loop_
_entity_poly.entity_id
_entity_poly.type
_entity_poly.pdbx_seq_one_letter_code
_entity_poly.pdbx_strand_id
1 'polypeptide(L)'
;MSDIKEKIIKGLKYFSYKERRNREYENFKKEMENLENLPSSSLKAEYILTKSKYDFKKLKLTLIYISVALAIVVGILSKLFYVFEKIAHFISLNSENIEAGKAFIILSLVISILIIASVVIFLIYYIKDMQLLYKHLLTIEEVIKAKNESRE
;
A
#
# COMPACT_ATOMS: atom_id res chain seq x y z
N MET A 1 -29.81 -5.05 -26.03
CA MET A 1 -29.67 -5.70 -24.70
C MET A 1 -28.56 -6.76 -24.67
N SER A 2 -28.28 -7.46 -25.79
CA SER A 2 -27.16 -8.41 -25.97
C SER A 2 -25.77 -7.79 -25.73
N ASP A 3 -25.47 -6.66 -26.39
CA ASP A 3 -24.13 -6.07 -26.38
C ASP A 3 -23.64 -5.56 -25.01
N ILE A 4 -24.56 -5.04 -24.19
CA ILE A 4 -24.23 -4.55 -22.85
C ILE A 4 -23.84 -5.71 -21.94
N LYS A 5 -24.59 -6.82 -22.04
CA LYS A 5 -24.30 -8.06 -21.29
C LYS A 5 -22.94 -8.63 -21.69
N GLU A 6 -22.62 -8.59 -22.97
CA GLU A 6 -21.34 -9.10 -23.49
C GLU A 6 -20.13 -8.24 -23.06
N LYS A 7 -20.28 -6.90 -23.05
CA LYS A 7 -19.26 -5.97 -22.51
C LYS A 7 -19.03 -6.18 -21.01
N ILE A 8 -20.10 -6.39 -20.23
CA ILE A 8 -20.01 -6.65 -18.79
C ILE A 8 -19.29 -7.98 -18.53
N ILE A 9 -19.60 -9.03 -19.29
CA ILE A 9 -18.94 -10.34 -19.16
C ILE A 9 -17.46 -10.25 -19.54
N LYS A 10 -17.10 -9.50 -20.60
CA LYS A 10 -15.69 -9.23 -20.95
C LYS A 10 -14.96 -8.45 -19.85
N GLY A 11 -15.61 -7.44 -19.25
CA GLY A 11 -15.05 -6.69 -18.11
C GLY A 11 -14.83 -7.58 -16.88
N LEU A 12 -15.79 -8.44 -16.54
CA LEU A 12 -15.67 -9.40 -15.44
C LEU A 12 -14.56 -10.43 -15.69
N LYS A 13 -14.43 -10.91 -16.94
CA LYS A 13 -13.32 -11.77 -17.36
C LYS A 13 -11.97 -11.07 -17.23
N TYR A 14 -11.86 -9.80 -17.62
CA TYR A 14 -10.65 -8.99 -17.42
C TYR A 14 -10.19 -8.94 -15.95
N PHE A 15 -11.15 -8.92 -15.02
CA PHE A 15 -10.89 -8.97 -13.58
C PHE A 15 -10.74 -10.38 -13.00
N SER A 16 -10.98 -11.42 -13.80
CA SER A 16 -10.71 -12.81 -13.42
C SER A 16 -9.28 -12.95 -12.96
N TYR A 17 -9.10 -13.73 -11.90
CA TYR A 17 -7.79 -14.10 -11.37
C TYR A 17 -6.88 -14.67 -12.46
N LYS A 18 -7.42 -15.51 -13.35
CA LYS A 18 -6.65 -16.12 -14.44
C LYS A 18 -6.07 -15.06 -15.40
N GLU A 19 -6.88 -14.08 -15.79
CA GLU A 19 -6.45 -13.02 -16.72
C GLU A 19 -5.51 -12.03 -16.04
N ARG A 20 -5.74 -11.68 -14.77
CA ARG A 20 -4.78 -10.88 -13.97
C ARG A 20 -3.42 -11.56 -13.89
N ARG A 21 -3.40 -12.86 -13.55
CA ARG A 21 -2.16 -13.64 -13.46
C ARG A 21 -1.46 -13.76 -14.81
N ASN A 22 -2.21 -13.92 -15.90
CA ASN A 22 -1.64 -13.96 -17.24
C ASN A 22 -0.96 -12.62 -17.59
N ARG A 23 -1.58 -11.48 -17.26
CA ARG A 23 -0.95 -10.17 -17.47
C ARG A 23 0.31 -9.97 -16.63
N GLU A 24 0.30 -10.41 -15.38
CA GLU A 24 1.48 -10.35 -14.53
C GLU A 24 2.63 -11.20 -15.07
N TYR A 25 2.32 -12.37 -15.63
CA TYR A 25 3.29 -13.24 -16.29
C TYR A 25 3.86 -12.60 -17.56
N GLU A 26 3.01 -12.06 -18.43
CA GLU A 26 3.45 -11.36 -19.65
C GLU A 26 4.35 -10.15 -19.34
N ASN A 27 4.00 -9.37 -18.31
CA ASN A 27 4.83 -8.26 -17.87
C ASN A 27 6.18 -8.74 -17.32
N PHE A 28 6.16 -9.81 -16.51
CA PHE A 28 7.38 -10.42 -15.98
C PHE A 28 8.28 -10.95 -17.10
N LYS A 29 7.71 -11.64 -18.08
CA LYS A 29 8.44 -12.16 -19.24
C LYS A 29 9.13 -11.04 -20.02
N LYS A 30 8.42 -9.95 -20.32
CA LYS A 30 8.99 -8.77 -21.00
C LYS A 30 10.11 -8.13 -20.20
N GLU A 31 9.93 -8.02 -18.89
CA GLU A 31 10.96 -7.50 -17.99
C GLU A 31 12.22 -8.37 -18.02
N MET A 32 12.06 -9.69 -17.98
CA MET A 32 13.14 -10.65 -18.07
C MET A 32 13.89 -10.57 -19.42
N GLU A 33 13.16 -10.54 -20.54
CA GLU A 33 13.74 -10.36 -21.89
C GLU A 33 14.56 -9.06 -21.99
N ASN A 34 14.06 -7.96 -21.44
CA ASN A 34 14.79 -6.69 -21.44
C ASN A 34 16.10 -6.78 -20.63
N LEU A 35 16.06 -7.42 -19.47
CA LEU A 35 17.22 -7.62 -18.60
C LEU A 35 18.24 -8.59 -19.22
N GLU A 36 17.79 -9.67 -19.88
CA GLU A 36 18.65 -10.62 -20.58
C GLU A 36 19.46 -9.97 -21.70
N ASN A 37 18.91 -8.94 -22.36
CA ASN A 37 19.63 -8.20 -23.40
C ASN A 37 20.71 -7.25 -22.88
N LEU A 38 20.76 -6.97 -21.56
CA LEU A 38 21.74 -6.06 -20.98
C LEU A 38 23.15 -6.69 -20.83
N PRO A 39 24.22 -5.91 -20.99
CA PRO A 39 25.58 -6.36 -20.63
C PRO A 39 25.67 -6.73 -19.14
N SER A 40 26.51 -7.73 -18.81
CA SER A 40 26.68 -8.20 -17.42
C SER A 40 27.07 -7.09 -16.43
N SER A 41 27.89 -6.12 -16.86
CA SER A 41 28.26 -4.96 -16.06
C SER A 41 27.06 -4.05 -15.75
N SER A 42 26.20 -3.83 -16.73
CA SER A 42 24.97 -3.04 -16.58
C SER A 42 23.98 -3.72 -15.64
N LEU A 43 23.76 -5.03 -15.81
CA LEU A 43 22.92 -5.83 -14.90
C LEU A 43 23.40 -5.76 -13.45
N LYS A 44 24.71 -5.85 -13.23
CA LYS A 44 25.30 -5.75 -11.89
C LYS A 44 25.11 -4.35 -11.30
N ALA A 45 25.22 -3.30 -12.10
CA ALA A 45 24.95 -1.93 -11.65
C ALA A 45 23.47 -1.75 -11.28
N GLU A 46 22.57 -2.23 -12.12
CA GLU A 46 21.12 -2.16 -11.89
C GLU A 46 20.71 -2.95 -10.64
N TYR A 47 21.30 -4.12 -10.41
CA TYR A 47 21.14 -4.88 -9.17
C TYR A 47 21.52 -4.05 -7.93
N ILE A 48 22.71 -3.44 -7.92
CA ILE A 48 23.21 -2.67 -6.78
C ILE A 48 22.30 -1.46 -6.51
N LEU A 49 21.91 -0.74 -7.56
CA LEU A 49 21.03 0.43 -7.45
C LEU A 49 19.65 0.06 -6.92
N THR A 50 19.03 -0.99 -7.47
CA THR A 50 17.71 -1.46 -7.07
C THR A 50 17.73 -1.99 -5.64
N LYS A 51 18.75 -2.77 -5.27
CA LYS A 51 18.93 -3.29 -3.91
C LYS A 51 19.09 -2.17 -2.88
N SER A 52 19.99 -1.23 -3.16
CA SER A 52 20.20 -0.06 -2.30
C SER A 52 18.91 0.75 -2.11
N LYS A 53 18.16 0.96 -3.18
CA LYS A 53 16.87 1.67 -3.14
C LYS A 53 15.83 0.92 -2.29
N TYR A 54 15.74 -0.40 -2.45
CA TYR A 54 14.85 -1.24 -1.65
C TYR A 54 15.21 -1.19 -0.17
N ASP A 55 16.47 -1.44 0.19
CA ASP A 55 16.93 -1.46 1.58
C ASP A 55 16.71 -0.11 2.27
N PHE A 56 16.98 1.00 1.57
CA PHE A 56 16.75 2.33 2.08
C PHE A 56 15.27 2.63 2.31
N LYS A 57 14.39 2.23 1.37
CA LYS A 57 12.94 2.39 1.54
C LYS A 57 12.39 1.49 2.65
N LYS A 58 12.92 0.28 2.83
CA LYS A 58 12.57 -0.62 3.95
C LYS A 58 12.89 0.05 5.27
N LEU A 59 14.09 0.60 5.41
CA LEU A 59 14.51 1.31 6.61
C LEU A 59 13.64 2.55 6.88
N LYS A 60 13.32 3.35 5.84
CA LYS A 60 12.38 4.48 5.97
C LYS A 60 11.00 4.05 6.45
N LEU A 61 10.45 2.97 5.91
CA LEU A 61 9.15 2.45 6.35
C LEU A 61 9.19 2.08 7.82
N THR A 62 10.17 1.27 8.22
CA THR A 62 10.25 0.73 9.57
C THR A 62 10.50 1.81 10.62
N LEU A 63 11.41 2.75 10.34
CA LEU A 63 11.83 3.75 11.33
C LEU A 63 10.98 5.02 11.31
N ILE A 64 10.62 5.52 10.13
CA ILE A 64 10.00 6.84 9.97
C ILE A 64 8.49 6.69 9.81
N TYR A 65 8.02 5.93 8.81
CA TYR A 65 6.59 5.93 8.52
C TYR A 65 5.76 5.20 9.57
N ILE A 66 6.24 4.09 10.12
CA ILE A 66 5.53 3.40 11.21
C ILE A 66 5.48 4.28 12.47
N SER A 67 6.58 4.93 12.85
CA SER A 67 6.62 5.78 14.06
C SER A 67 5.70 7.00 13.92
N VAL A 68 5.74 7.67 12.76
CA VAL A 68 4.85 8.81 12.46
C VAL A 68 3.39 8.37 12.41
N ALA A 69 3.08 7.25 11.74
CA ALA A 69 1.72 6.72 11.69
C ALA A 69 1.19 6.39 13.10
N LEU A 70 2.02 5.77 13.94
CA LEU A 70 1.66 5.47 15.32
C LEU A 70 1.39 6.74 16.13
N ALA A 71 2.27 7.75 16.02
CA ALA A 71 2.09 9.04 16.69
C ALA A 71 0.78 9.73 16.27
N ILE A 72 0.43 9.68 14.98
CA ILE A 72 -0.83 10.21 14.46
C ILE A 72 -2.02 9.46 15.07
N VAL A 73 -2.01 8.12 15.04
CA VAL A 73 -3.11 7.30 15.58
C VAL A 73 -3.28 7.55 17.08
N VAL A 74 -2.19 7.52 17.85
CA VAL A 74 -2.22 7.81 19.29
C VAL A 74 -2.76 9.21 19.53
N GLY A 75 -2.27 10.22 18.81
CA GLY A 75 -2.73 11.60 18.96
C GLY A 75 -4.22 11.78 18.65
N ILE A 76 -4.75 11.07 17.65
CA ILE A 76 -6.19 11.07 17.32
C ILE A 76 -6.99 10.42 18.45
N LEU A 77 -6.56 9.25 18.93
CA LEU A 77 -7.23 8.55 20.02
C LEU A 77 -7.25 9.39 21.30
N SER A 78 -6.12 10.01 21.68
CA SER A 78 -6.06 10.90 22.83
C SER A 78 -7.03 12.07 22.72
N LYS A 79 -7.13 12.70 21.54
CA LYS A 79 -8.10 13.77 21.29
C LYS A 79 -9.54 13.29 21.34
N LEU A 80 -9.82 12.10 20.81
CA LEU A 80 -11.15 11.49 20.91
C LEU A 80 -11.58 11.28 22.36
N PHE A 81 -10.71 10.67 23.18
CA PHE A 81 -10.99 10.46 24.61
C PHE A 81 -11.24 11.78 25.33
N TYR A 82 -10.42 12.80 25.05
CA TYR A 82 -10.62 14.14 25.62
C TYR A 82 -11.97 14.75 25.23
N VAL A 83 -12.36 14.65 23.95
CA VAL A 83 -13.67 15.14 23.47
C VAL A 83 -14.81 14.38 24.14
N PHE A 84 -14.71 13.06 24.29
CA PHE A 84 -15.73 12.25 24.96
C PHE A 84 -15.89 12.62 26.42
N GLU A 85 -14.79 12.84 27.14
CA GLU A 85 -14.82 13.29 28.53
C GLU A 85 -15.54 14.64 28.67
N LYS A 86 -15.21 15.61 27.80
CA LYS A 86 -15.85 16.94 27.82
C LYS A 86 -17.34 16.88 27.48
N ILE A 87 -17.72 16.06 26.51
CA ILE A 87 -19.13 15.88 26.14
C ILE A 87 -19.90 15.18 27.28
N ALA A 88 -19.31 14.14 27.90
CA ALA A 88 -19.93 13.45 29.02
C ALA A 88 -20.17 14.39 30.21
N HIS A 89 -19.18 15.23 30.55
CA HIS A 89 -19.32 16.24 31.58
C HIS A 89 -20.39 17.29 31.24
N PHE A 90 -20.45 17.75 29.98
CA PHE A 90 -21.47 18.69 29.52
C PHE A 90 -22.89 18.12 29.61
N ILE A 91 -23.08 16.86 29.20
CA ILE A 91 -24.36 16.15 29.29
C ILE A 91 -24.77 15.96 30.75
N SER A 92 -23.82 15.61 31.64
CA SER A 92 -24.10 15.43 33.07
C SER A 92 -24.60 16.70 33.75
N LEU A 93 -24.19 17.89 33.28
CA LEU A 93 -24.64 19.17 33.81
C LEU A 93 -25.93 19.68 33.17
N ASN A 94 -26.21 19.29 31.93
CA ASN A 94 -27.36 19.77 31.15
C ASN A 94 -28.06 18.61 30.42
N SER A 95 -28.90 17.87 31.15
CA SER A 95 -29.57 16.64 30.66
C SER A 95 -30.50 16.85 29.46
N GLU A 96 -30.94 18.08 29.18
CA GLU A 96 -31.76 18.40 28.01
C GLU A 96 -30.95 18.34 26.69
N ASN A 97 -29.62 18.42 26.76
CA ASN A 97 -28.74 18.50 25.58
C ASN A 97 -28.08 17.15 25.20
N ILE A 98 -28.63 16.02 25.66
CA ILE A 98 -28.10 14.67 25.39
C ILE A 98 -27.99 14.40 23.88
N GLU A 99 -28.98 14.85 23.10
CA GLU A 99 -29.06 14.56 21.66
C GLU A 99 -27.97 15.28 20.86
N ALA A 100 -27.71 16.56 21.18
CA ALA A 100 -26.58 17.31 20.62
C ALA A 100 -25.24 16.66 20.98
N GLY A 101 -25.06 16.23 22.24
CA GLY A 101 -23.85 15.53 22.67
C GLY A 101 -23.59 14.22 21.91
N LYS A 102 -24.64 13.42 21.66
CA LYS A 102 -24.55 12.22 20.81
C LYS A 102 -24.11 12.55 19.38
N ALA A 103 -24.65 13.62 18.79
CA ALA A 103 -24.27 14.04 17.44
C ALA A 103 -22.78 14.43 17.34
N PHE A 104 -22.25 15.15 18.33
CA PHE A 104 -20.83 15.51 18.38
C PHE A 104 -19.92 14.28 18.54
N ILE A 105 -20.31 13.30 19.36
CA ILE A 105 -19.60 12.03 19.50
C ILE A 105 -19.50 11.33 18.15
N ILE A 106 -20.64 11.15 17.46
CA ILE A 106 -20.68 10.49 16.14
C ILE A 106 -19.81 11.23 15.14
N LEU A 107 -19.91 12.56 15.07
CA LEU A 107 -19.12 13.38 14.14
C LEU A 107 -17.61 13.22 14.40
N SER A 108 -17.18 13.30 15.66
CA SER A 108 -15.76 13.16 16.03
C SER A 108 -15.22 11.76 15.68
N LEU A 109 -16.04 10.73 15.85
CA LEU A 109 -15.70 9.35 15.57
C LEU A 109 -15.54 9.13 14.06
N VAL A 110 -16.48 9.63 13.25
CA VAL A 110 -16.42 9.57 11.78
C VAL A 110 -15.16 10.26 11.25
N ILE A 111 -14.87 11.49 11.72
CA ILE A 111 -13.67 12.23 11.31
C ILE A 111 -12.39 11.45 11.67
N SER A 112 -12.35 10.87 12.86
CA SER A 112 -11.19 10.11 13.33
C SER A 112 -10.96 8.84 12.51
N ILE A 113 -12.02 8.11 12.17
CA ILE A 113 -11.96 6.95 11.28
C ILE A 113 -11.42 7.36 9.91
N LEU A 114 -11.88 8.47 9.34
CA LEU A 114 -11.42 8.93 8.02
C LEU A 114 -9.92 9.24 8.02
N ILE A 115 -9.42 9.90 9.07
CA ILE A 115 -7.98 10.21 9.16
C ILE A 115 -7.16 8.92 9.34
N ILE A 116 -7.58 8.02 10.23
CA ILE A 116 -6.89 6.73 10.44
C ILE A 116 -6.88 5.92 9.14
N ALA A 117 -8.02 5.85 8.43
CA ALA A 117 -8.12 5.16 7.15
C ALA A 117 -7.16 5.76 6.11
N SER A 118 -7.02 7.09 6.05
CA SER A 118 -6.07 7.76 5.16
C SER A 118 -4.62 7.33 5.44
N VAL A 119 -4.21 7.26 6.72
CA VAL A 119 -2.88 6.80 7.12
C VAL A 119 -2.65 5.34 6.70
N VAL A 120 -3.63 4.46 6.93
CA VAL A 120 -3.54 3.04 6.54
C VAL A 120 -3.42 2.89 5.03
N ILE A 121 -4.24 3.61 4.26
CA ILE A 121 -4.19 3.61 2.80
C ILE A 121 -2.79 4.04 2.31
N PHE A 122 -2.23 5.11 2.88
CA PHE A 122 -0.88 5.58 2.55
C PHE A 122 0.17 4.48 2.78
N LEU A 123 0.13 3.79 3.93
CA LEU A 123 1.05 2.69 4.23
C LEU A 123 0.90 1.53 3.24
N ILE A 124 -0.33 1.17 2.86
CA ILE A 124 -0.58 0.12 1.86
C ILE A 124 0.03 0.49 0.51
N TYR A 125 -0.14 1.73 0.05
CA TYR A 125 0.48 2.20 -1.19
C TYR A 125 2.00 2.10 -1.13
N TYR A 126 2.59 2.50 -0.01
CA TYR A 126 4.04 2.43 0.19
C TYR A 126 4.55 0.98 0.16
N ILE A 127 3.87 0.07 0.84
CA ILE A 127 4.22 -1.36 0.86
C ILE A 127 4.10 -1.97 -0.55
N LYS A 128 3.05 -1.60 -1.31
CA LYS A 128 2.86 -2.11 -2.67
C LYS A 128 3.97 -1.65 -3.61
N ASP A 129 4.40 -0.39 -3.53
CA ASP A 129 5.54 0.12 -4.28
C ASP A 129 6.85 -0.62 -3.92
N MET A 130 7.03 -0.93 -2.64
CA MET A 130 8.14 -1.77 -2.16
C MET A 130 8.11 -3.20 -2.70
N GLN A 131 6.93 -3.82 -2.76
CA GLN A 131 6.76 -5.15 -3.34
C GLN A 131 7.13 -5.18 -4.82
N LEU A 132 6.79 -4.13 -5.58
CA LEU A 132 7.17 -4.03 -6.99
C LEU A 132 8.68 -3.92 -7.16
N LEU A 133 9.36 -3.11 -6.33
CA LEU A 133 10.82 -3.01 -6.33
C LEU A 133 11.49 -4.34 -5.96
N TYR A 134 10.94 -5.05 -4.97
CA TYR A 134 11.45 -6.35 -4.57
C TYR A 134 11.29 -7.40 -5.68
N LYS A 135 10.12 -7.41 -6.35
CA LYS A 135 9.88 -8.29 -7.49
C LYS A 135 10.90 -8.03 -8.61
N HIS A 136 11.13 -6.76 -8.95
CA HIS A 136 12.12 -6.39 -9.96
C HIS A 136 13.54 -6.82 -9.58
N LEU A 137 13.91 -6.65 -8.30
CA LEU A 137 15.21 -7.11 -7.78
C LEU A 137 15.38 -8.63 -7.96
N LEU A 138 14.35 -9.42 -7.66
CA LEU A 138 14.36 -10.87 -7.85
C LEU A 138 14.50 -11.26 -9.33
N THR A 139 13.84 -10.53 -10.25
CA THR A 139 13.99 -10.76 -11.69
C THR A 139 15.45 -10.57 -12.13
N ILE A 140 16.11 -9.52 -11.64
CA ILE A 140 17.53 -9.25 -11.95
C ILE A 140 18.42 -10.37 -11.40
N GLU A 141 18.17 -10.82 -10.16
CA GLU A 141 18.94 -11.92 -9.55
C GLU A 141 18.83 -13.21 -10.37
N GLU A 142 17.64 -13.55 -10.85
CA GLU A 142 17.41 -14.72 -11.68
C GLU A 142 18.16 -14.64 -13.02
N VAL A 143 18.10 -13.49 -13.70
CA VAL A 143 18.82 -13.27 -14.98
C VAL A 143 20.33 -13.33 -14.81
N ILE A 144 20.86 -12.77 -13.71
CA ILE A 144 22.30 -12.87 -13.40
C ILE A 144 22.70 -14.33 -13.18
N LYS A 145 21.90 -15.09 -12.43
CA LYS A 145 22.15 -16.51 -12.17
C LYS A 145 22.18 -17.33 -13.46
N ALA A 146 21.17 -17.18 -14.31
CA ALA A 146 21.10 -17.86 -15.61
C ALA A 146 22.28 -17.53 -16.55
N LYS A 147 22.77 -16.28 -16.53
CA LYS A 147 23.96 -15.86 -17.30
C LYS A 147 25.27 -16.43 -16.77
N ASN A 148 25.36 -16.71 -15.48
CA ASN A 148 26.55 -17.32 -14.89
C ASN A 148 26.56 -18.83 -15.19
N GLU A 149 25.43 -19.51 -15.07
CA GLU A 149 25.28 -20.95 -15.37
C GLU A 149 25.53 -21.27 -16.85
N SER A 150 25.25 -20.35 -17.77
CA SER A 150 25.52 -20.53 -19.22
C SER A 150 26.97 -20.23 -19.64
N ARG A 151 27.82 -19.75 -18.71
CA ARG A 151 29.25 -19.49 -18.95
C ARG A 151 30.16 -20.58 -18.37
N GLU A 152 29.62 -21.47 -17.55
CA GLU A 152 30.28 -22.71 -17.08
C GLU A 152 30.09 -23.83 -18.11
#